data_AF-A0A7C1V1B0-F1
#
_entry.id   AF-A0A7C1V1B0-F1
#
_cell.length_a   1.000
_cell.length_b   1.000
_cell.length_c   1.000
_cell.angle_alpha   90.00
_cell.angle_beta   90.00
_cell.angle_gamma   90.00
#
_symmetry.space_group_name_H-M   'P 1'
#
loop_
_entity.id
_entity.type
_entity.pdbx_description
1 polymer ?
#
loop_
_entity_poly.entity_id
_entity_poly.type
_entity_poly.pdbx_seq_one_letter_code
_entity_poly.pdbx_strand_id
1 'polypeptide(L)'
;MSLDRCEAALRALAARADRLTPEKVQAILRRYPRPGGGLFTRDQLLGTYRRLCAEGRLAFDSRMARHLQRKPTRTISGVAPVTVLTPPHPCRGHCIYCPSVAEVPKSYLPDEPGVQRAIRFGYDPFAQTAGRVRAFQNIGHPTDKVELLILGGTWSDYPPEQQEWFIRRCLDALNGAEARSLAEAQRLNETAPHRNVGLVVETRPDCITPAEVRRLRWLGVTKVQLGAQSLDDHVLALNRRGHTVAETRAAVRSLRLAGFKIALHWMPNLLGATPESDLTDFRRLWDDPALRPDELKIYPCLLLPETDLYDLWRAGKHRPYDERTLVDLLATCKTLIPPYCRVNRLMRDIPAPDIAAGVARSNLRQIVQRRMAEEGLICRCIRCREVRDTPVDTETLRLTLTSYETDATLEHFLAYETPGGRLAGFLRLSFPQVEPEMAELEGCAVVRELHIYGPALPLSDRQQGRPQHAGLGTRLLQKAQEMTRAAGYPRLAVIAAVGTRPYYQERGFAAEGLYMVSYNDHIQR
;
A
#
# COMPACT_ATOMS: atom_id res chain seq x y z
N MET A 1 23.36 16.52 32.19
CA MET A 1 23.38 17.85 31.52
C MET A 1 22.62 17.92 30.18
N SER A 2 22.93 17.16 29.11
CA SER A 2 22.15 17.28 27.85
C SER A 2 20.74 16.68 27.94
N LEU A 3 20.59 15.61 28.72
CA LEU A 3 19.34 14.89 28.98
C LEU A 3 18.34 15.72 29.79
N ASP A 4 18.81 16.45 30.82
CA ASP A 4 17.96 17.27 31.69
C ASP A 4 17.30 18.43 30.94
N ARG A 5 18.01 19.06 30.00
CA ARG A 5 17.44 20.11 29.15
C ARG A 5 16.45 19.58 28.12
N CYS A 6 16.72 18.40 27.57
CA CYS A 6 15.78 17.76 26.64
C CYS A 6 14.48 17.40 27.37
N GLU A 7 14.59 16.87 28.59
CA GLU A 7 13.43 16.59 29.43
C GLU A 7 12.67 17.85 29.82
N ALA A 8 13.35 18.93 30.21
CA ALA A 8 12.71 20.21 30.50
C ALA A 8 11.93 20.76 29.29
N ALA A 9 12.49 20.64 28.08
CA ALA A 9 11.80 21.00 26.84
C ALA A 9 10.54 20.16 26.63
N LEU A 10 10.61 18.85 26.89
CA LEU A 10 9.48 17.93 26.74
C LEU A 10 8.40 18.17 27.79
N ARG A 11 8.74 18.45 29.05
CA ARG A 11 7.78 18.85 30.10
C ARG A 11 7.06 20.14 29.72
N ALA A 12 7.78 21.13 29.17
CA ALA A 12 7.20 22.38 28.71
C ALA A 12 6.25 22.20 27.51
N LEU A 13 6.55 21.26 26.62
CA LEU A 13 5.67 20.87 25.52
C LEU A 13 4.44 20.11 26.03
N ALA A 14 4.61 19.14 26.94
CA ALA A 14 3.55 18.34 27.52
C ALA A 14 2.50 19.20 28.26
N ALA A 15 2.96 20.21 29.01
CA ALA A 15 2.10 21.14 29.73
C ALA A 15 1.19 21.99 28.82
N ARG A 16 1.41 21.96 27.49
CA ARG A 16 0.68 22.77 26.50
C ARG A 16 0.15 21.94 25.33
N ALA A 17 0.10 20.61 25.48
CA ALA A 17 -0.16 19.67 24.40
C ALA A 17 -1.51 19.90 23.69
N ASP A 18 -2.48 20.49 24.39
CA ASP A 18 -3.81 20.88 23.88
C ASP A 18 -3.78 22.05 22.88
N ARG A 19 -2.72 22.86 22.87
CA ARG A 19 -2.62 24.11 22.07
C ARG A 19 -1.36 24.21 21.19
N LEU A 20 -0.65 23.10 20.98
CA LEU A 20 0.59 23.09 20.20
C LEU A 20 0.31 23.30 18.70
N THR A 21 1.03 24.26 18.11
CA THR A 21 1.18 24.42 16.65
C THR A 21 2.66 24.26 16.30
N PRO A 22 3.04 23.98 15.03
CA PRO A 22 4.45 23.85 14.64
C PRO A 22 5.33 25.03 15.09
N GLU A 23 4.80 26.25 14.99
CA GLU A 23 5.45 27.50 15.38
C GLU A 23 5.66 27.57 16.90
N LYS A 24 4.62 27.20 17.67
CA LYS A 24 4.70 27.16 19.14
C LYS A 24 5.67 26.10 19.64
N VAL A 25 5.73 24.94 18.99
CA VAL A 25 6.72 23.91 19.31
C VAL A 25 8.12 24.46 19.09
N GLN A 26 8.37 25.12 17.96
CA GLN A 26 9.68 25.71 17.68
C GLN A 26 10.04 26.83 18.66
N ALA A 27 9.07 27.67 19.04
CA ALA A 27 9.26 28.72 20.05
C ALA A 27 9.61 28.15 21.43
N ILE A 28 8.96 27.05 21.84
CA ILE A 28 9.28 26.36 23.09
C ILE A 28 10.69 25.76 23.01
N LEU A 29 11.04 25.06 21.92
CA LEU A 29 12.36 24.46 21.75
C LEU A 29 13.50 25.50 21.78
N ARG A 30 13.27 26.72 21.27
CA ARG A 30 14.26 27.82 21.35
C ARG A 30 14.60 28.24 22.79
N ARG A 31 13.72 28.01 23.76
CA ARG A 31 13.97 28.29 25.18
C ARG A 31 14.83 27.20 25.86
N TYR A 32 15.00 26.05 25.20
CA TYR A 32 15.75 24.91 25.71
C TYR A 32 16.80 24.44 24.68
N PRO A 33 17.82 25.27 24.37
CA PRO A 33 18.85 24.88 23.41
C PRO A 33 19.77 23.78 23.98
N ARG A 34 20.37 23.00 23.07
CA ARG A 34 21.34 21.96 23.40
C ARG A 34 22.59 22.54 24.06
N PRO A 35 23.27 21.79 24.95
CA PRO A 35 24.63 22.12 25.36
C PRO A 35 25.54 22.07 24.12
N GLY A 36 26.14 23.20 23.75
CA GLY A 36 26.92 23.35 22.51
C GLY A 36 26.20 24.05 21.35
N GLY A 37 24.96 24.50 21.54
CA GLY A 37 24.23 25.32 20.56
C GLY A 37 23.28 24.55 19.63
N GLY A 38 22.32 25.29 19.06
CA GLY A 38 21.26 24.73 18.24
C GLY A 38 20.15 24.02 19.01
N LEU A 39 19.12 23.58 18.28
CA LEU A 39 17.92 22.94 18.85
C LEU A 39 18.07 21.42 18.87
N PHE A 40 17.40 20.76 19.82
CA PHE A 40 17.22 19.31 19.78
C PHE A 40 16.54 18.90 18.48
N THR A 41 17.05 17.84 17.86
CA THR A 41 16.39 17.27 16.69
C THR A 41 15.07 16.64 17.14
N ARG A 42 14.11 16.55 16.21
CA ARG A 42 12.82 15.91 16.47
C ARG A 42 12.94 14.44 16.90
N ASP A 43 13.95 13.75 16.36
CA ASP A 43 14.32 12.39 16.77
C ASP A 43 14.74 12.32 18.24
N GLN A 44 15.69 13.17 18.64
CA GLN A 44 16.17 13.26 20.03
C GLN A 44 15.02 13.57 21.00
N LEU A 45 14.14 14.49 20.63
CA LEU A 45 12.97 14.85 21.42
C LEU A 45 12.02 13.68 21.57
N LEU A 46 11.68 13.00 20.48
CA LEU A 46 10.71 11.92 20.53
C LEU A 46 11.28 10.66 21.19
N GLY A 47 12.54 10.31 20.93
CA GLY A 47 13.22 9.21 21.60
C GLY A 47 13.28 9.43 23.11
N THR A 48 13.65 10.63 23.54
CA THR A 48 13.65 11.02 24.96
C THR A 48 12.24 11.00 25.54
N TYR A 49 11.24 11.48 24.80
CA TYR A 49 9.84 11.48 25.23
C TYR A 49 9.31 10.05 25.47
N ARG A 50 9.54 9.14 24.52
CA ARG A 50 9.14 7.74 24.65
C ARG A 50 9.79 7.07 25.85
N ARG A 51 11.09 7.30 26.06
CA ARG A 51 11.80 6.76 27.23
C ARG A 51 11.22 7.31 28.54
N LEU A 52 10.96 8.62 28.63
CA LEU A 52 10.33 9.22 29.82
C LEU A 52 8.93 8.67 30.08
N CYS A 53 8.17 8.33 29.03
CA CYS A 53 6.87 7.67 29.18
C CYS A 53 7.02 6.22 29.68
N ALA A 54 7.96 5.46 29.13
CA ALA A 54 8.25 4.09 29.57
C ALA A 54 8.73 4.04 31.03
N GLU A 55 9.48 5.06 31.48
CA GLU A 55 9.92 5.25 32.86
C GLU A 55 8.82 5.80 33.79
N GLY A 56 7.60 6.07 33.30
CA GLY A 56 6.50 6.65 34.09
C GLY A 56 6.69 8.12 34.50
N ARG A 57 7.70 8.81 33.96
CA ARG A 57 8.07 10.20 34.31
C ARG A 57 7.29 11.26 33.55
N LEU A 58 6.63 10.86 32.46
CA LEU A 58 5.68 11.64 31.68
C LEU A 58 4.50 10.75 31.26
N ALA A 59 3.30 11.32 31.21
CA ALA A 59 2.16 10.64 30.60
C ALA A 59 2.29 10.64 29.08
N PHE A 60 2.00 9.50 28.45
CA PHE A 60 1.98 9.42 26.99
C PHE A 60 0.74 10.14 26.43
N ASP A 61 0.99 11.06 25.50
CA ASP A 61 0.00 11.83 24.78
C ASP A 61 0.28 11.68 23.27
N SER A 62 -0.69 11.09 22.57
CA SER A 62 -0.63 10.86 21.13
C SER A 62 -0.54 12.16 20.32
N ARG A 63 -1.09 13.26 20.82
CA ARG A 63 -0.99 14.59 20.19
C ARG A 63 0.43 15.12 20.28
N MET A 64 1.06 15.00 21.45
CA MET A 64 2.45 15.41 21.66
C MET A 64 3.40 14.59 20.78
N ALA A 65 3.23 13.26 20.74
CA ALA A 65 3.99 12.39 19.84
C ALA A 65 3.84 12.81 18.37
N ARG A 66 2.61 13.13 17.93
CA ARG A 66 2.32 13.61 16.56
C ARG A 66 2.98 14.97 16.28
N HIS A 67 2.98 15.90 17.22
CA HIS A 67 3.66 17.18 17.05
C HIS A 67 5.17 17.04 16.95
N LEU A 68 5.76 16.03 17.59
CA LEU A 68 7.19 15.73 17.56
C LEU A 68 7.61 14.92 16.33
N GLN A 69 6.68 14.22 15.67
CA GLN A 69 6.90 13.43 14.47
C GLN A 69 7.23 14.29 13.23
N ARG A 70 8.13 13.83 12.35
CA ARG A 70 8.43 14.50 11.07
C ARG A 70 7.73 13.79 9.91
N LYS A 71 7.08 14.55 9.02
CA LYS A 71 6.35 14.04 7.83
C LYS A 71 5.18 13.12 8.24
N PRO A 72 4.15 13.66 8.93
CA PRO A 72 3.07 12.87 9.54
C PRO A 72 2.31 11.99 8.54
N THR A 73 2.30 12.38 7.26
CA THR A 73 1.66 11.64 6.16
C THR A 73 2.35 10.32 5.78
N ARG A 74 3.50 9.98 6.38
CA ARG A 74 4.24 8.76 6.03
C ARG A 74 3.69 7.48 6.67
N THR A 75 2.90 7.57 7.75
CA THR A 75 2.21 6.41 8.38
C THR A 75 0.80 6.81 8.83
N ILE A 76 -0.04 7.25 7.89
CA ILE A 76 -1.39 7.77 8.17
C ILE A 76 -2.28 6.73 8.85
N SER A 77 -2.09 5.44 8.55
CA SER A 77 -2.84 4.30 9.12
C SER A 77 -2.13 3.63 10.30
N GLY A 78 -1.02 4.19 10.79
CA GLY A 78 -0.15 3.53 11.77
C GLY A 78 0.59 2.29 11.23
N VAL A 79 0.58 2.08 9.91
CA VAL A 79 1.38 1.06 9.23
C VAL A 79 2.57 1.72 8.53
N ALA A 80 3.77 1.19 8.73
CA ALA A 80 5.01 1.66 8.11
C ALA A 80 5.22 0.99 6.73
N PRO A 81 5.18 1.74 5.61
CA PRO A 81 5.47 1.19 4.29
C PRO A 81 6.98 1.07 4.10
N VAL A 82 7.50 -0.15 4.23
CA VAL A 82 8.91 -0.48 4.05
C VAL A 82 9.12 -0.99 2.62
N THR A 83 9.63 -0.11 1.77
CA THR A 83 9.98 -0.42 0.39
C THR A 83 11.41 -0.92 0.29
N VAL A 84 11.59 -2.09 -0.30
CA VAL A 84 12.88 -2.71 -0.64
C VAL A 84 12.92 -3.01 -2.14
N LEU A 85 14.10 -2.90 -2.75
CA LEU A 85 14.28 -3.21 -4.17
C LEU A 85 15.08 -4.50 -4.35
N THR A 86 14.63 -5.34 -5.26
CA THR A 86 15.40 -6.50 -5.74
C THR A 86 16.63 -6.04 -6.54
N PRO A 87 17.68 -6.87 -6.65
CA PRO A 87 18.80 -6.58 -7.55
C PRO A 87 18.36 -6.57 -9.02
N PRO A 88 19.16 -6.00 -9.94
CA PRO A 88 18.89 -6.07 -11.37
C PRO A 88 18.72 -7.50 -11.85
N HIS A 89 17.69 -7.74 -12.66
CA HIS A 89 17.42 -9.02 -13.29
C HIS A 89 16.82 -8.79 -14.69
N PRO A 90 17.16 -9.62 -15.70
CA PRO A 90 16.56 -9.53 -17.01
C PRO A 90 15.03 -9.59 -16.94
N CYS A 91 14.35 -8.79 -17.75
CA CYS A 91 12.90 -8.88 -17.90
C CYS A 91 12.59 -9.48 -19.26
N ARG A 92 11.57 -10.35 -19.33
CA ARG A 92 11.07 -10.90 -20.59
C ARG A 92 10.45 -9.86 -21.56
N GLY A 93 10.27 -8.62 -21.12
CA GLY A 93 9.65 -7.55 -21.90
C GLY A 93 10.63 -6.58 -22.55
N HIS A 94 10.23 -6.03 -23.69
CA HIS A 94 10.95 -5.01 -24.44
C HIS A 94 10.14 -3.72 -24.58
N CYS A 95 9.47 -3.30 -23.50
CA CYS A 95 8.60 -2.12 -23.51
C CYS A 95 9.39 -0.87 -23.91
N ILE A 96 8.90 -0.14 -24.92
CA ILE A 96 9.64 0.97 -25.53
C ILE A 96 9.86 2.17 -24.61
N TYR A 97 9.04 2.31 -23.55
CA TYR A 97 9.13 3.40 -22.57
C TYR A 97 9.87 3.01 -21.28
N CYS A 98 10.30 1.75 -21.15
CA CYS A 98 10.95 1.27 -19.92
C CYS A 98 12.46 1.52 -19.98
N PRO A 99 13.02 2.39 -19.11
CA PRO A 99 14.46 2.62 -19.09
C PRO A 99 15.19 1.33 -18.69
N SER A 100 16.40 1.18 -19.23
CA SER A 100 17.27 0.03 -19.02
C SER A 100 18.68 0.52 -18.71
N VAL A 101 18.86 0.99 -17.48
CA VAL A 101 20.17 1.47 -17.00
C VAL A 101 20.91 0.32 -16.33
N ALA A 102 22.23 0.27 -16.52
CA ALA A 102 23.07 -0.75 -15.89
C ALA A 102 22.97 -0.67 -14.36
N GLU A 103 23.15 -1.82 -13.69
CA GLU A 103 23.18 -1.95 -12.23
C GLU A 103 21.89 -1.55 -11.49
N VAL A 104 20.82 -1.18 -12.17
CA VAL A 104 19.51 -0.90 -11.56
C VAL A 104 18.41 -1.83 -12.09
N PRO A 105 17.36 -2.12 -11.29
CA PRO A 105 16.25 -2.94 -11.75
C PRO A 105 15.56 -2.34 -12.97
N LYS A 106 15.06 -3.20 -13.87
CA LYS A 106 14.34 -2.76 -15.08
C LYS A 106 13.24 -1.75 -14.73
N SER A 107 13.13 -0.72 -15.56
CA SER A 107 12.23 0.41 -15.41
C SER A 107 12.66 1.45 -14.38
N TYR A 108 13.67 1.25 -13.56
CA TYR A 108 14.15 2.21 -12.55
C TYR A 108 15.33 3.05 -13.03
N LEU A 109 15.50 4.22 -12.41
CA LEU A 109 16.63 5.13 -12.65
C LEU A 109 17.51 5.25 -11.40
N PRO A 110 18.84 5.44 -11.55
CA PRO A 110 19.79 5.48 -10.43
C PRO A 110 19.51 6.61 -9.44
N ASP A 111 18.97 7.74 -9.89
CA ASP A 111 18.67 8.91 -9.06
C ASP A 111 17.36 8.83 -8.30
N GLU A 112 16.57 7.77 -8.49
CA GLU A 112 15.39 7.54 -7.68
C GLU A 112 15.79 7.28 -6.22
N PRO A 113 15.20 7.98 -5.22
CA PRO A 113 15.59 7.83 -3.83
C PRO A 113 15.48 6.39 -3.29
N GLY A 114 14.58 5.58 -3.87
CA GLY A 114 14.45 4.16 -3.56
C GLY A 114 15.65 3.34 -4.02
N VAL A 115 16.11 3.59 -5.24
CA VAL A 115 17.23 2.92 -5.90
C VAL A 115 18.55 3.30 -5.23
N GLN A 116 18.80 4.59 -4.98
CA GLN A 116 20.00 5.04 -4.26
C GLN A 116 20.16 4.37 -2.88
N ARG A 117 19.04 4.11 -2.19
CA ARG A 117 19.08 3.35 -0.92
C ARG A 117 19.41 1.89 -1.14
N ALA A 118 18.84 1.26 -2.16
CA ALA A 118 19.10 -0.15 -2.48
C ALA A 118 20.57 -0.37 -2.87
N ILE A 119 21.12 0.50 -3.74
CA ILE A 119 22.53 0.50 -4.14
C ILE A 119 23.45 0.61 -2.92
N ARG A 120 23.17 1.54 -1.99
CA ARG A 120 23.95 1.70 -0.75
C ARG A 120 24.02 0.43 0.10
N PHE A 121 22.98 -0.37 0.07
CA PHE A 121 22.91 -1.65 0.79
C PHE A 121 23.29 -2.84 -0.08
N GLY A 122 23.81 -2.64 -1.30
CA GLY A 122 24.17 -3.72 -2.23
C GLY A 122 22.99 -4.62 -2.58
N TYR A 123 21.76 -4.08 -2.59
CA TYR A 123 20.51 -4.83 -2.74
C TYR A 123 20.27 -5.92 -1.68
N ASP A 124 20.99 -5.92 -0.56
CA ASP A 124 20.78 -6.88 0.52
C ASP A 124 19.39 -6.67 1.18
N PRO A 125 18.48 -7.65 1.14
CA PRO A 125 17.12 -7.53 1.66
C PRO A 125 17.06 -7.24 3.16
N PHE A 126 17.97 -7.81 3.95
CA PHE A 126 18.01 -7.60 5.40
C PHE A 126 18.39 -6.15 5.72
N ALA A 127 19.51 -5.67 5.16
CA ALA A 127 20.04 -4.33 5.40
C ALA A 127 19.09 -3.24 4.89
N GLN A 128 18.48 -3.44 3.71
CA GLN A 128 17.43 -2.54 3.20
C GLN A 128 16.24 -2.45 4.17
N THR A 129 15.73 -3.59 4.64
CA THR A 129 14.58 -3.66 5.55
C THR A 129 14.91 -3.03 6.90
N ALA A 130 15.99 -3.48 7.55
CA ALA A 130 16.44 -2.97 8.85
C ALA A 130 16.75 -1.47 8.80
N GLY A 131 17.45 -1.03 7.75
CA GLY A 131 17.77 0.38 7.52
C GLY A 131 16.52 1.23 7.35
N ARG A 132 15.48 0.71 6.68
CA ARG A 132 14.23 1.43 6.48
C ARG A 132 13.37 1.51 7.75
N VAL A 133 13.30 0.42 8.52
CA VAL A 133 12.64 0.40 9.84
C VAL A 133 13.31 1.43 10.76
N ARG A 134 14.64 1.39 10.86
CA ARG A 134 15.42 2.39 11.65
C ARG A 134 15.15 3.81 11.17
N ALA A 135 15.11 4.04 9.86
CA ALA A 135 14.81 5.36 9.32
C ALA A 135 13.43 5.88 9.76
N PHE A 136 12.40 5.02 9.82
CA PHE A 136 11.07 5.38 10.34
C PHE A 136 11.08 5.67 11.83
N GLN A 137 11.77 4.83 12.62
CA GLN A 137 11.92 5.04 14.06
C GLN A 137 12.59 6.40 14.35
N ASN A 138 13.66 6.72 13.61
CA ASN A 138 14.40 7.98 13.71
C ASN A 138 13.60 9.24 13.34
N ILE A 139 12.47 9.09 12.62
CA ILE A 139 11.55 10.21 12.35
C ILE A 139 10.27 10.13 13.18
N GLY A 140 10.22 9.14 14.08
CA GLY A 140 9.16 9.00 15.05
C GLY A 140 7.93 8.21 14.64
N HIS A 141 8.03 7.51 13.53
CA HIS A 141 6.93 6.70 13.04
C HIS A 141 6.90 5.35 13.78
N PRO A 142 5.70 4.85 14.16
CA PRO A 142 5.57 3.50 14.69
C PRO A 142 6.00 2.49 13.61
N THR A 143 6.59 1.39 14.07
CA THR A 143 7.10 0.31 13.21
C THR A 143 6.67 -1.07 13.73
N ASP A 144 5.72 -1.10 14.66
CA ASP A 144 5.11 -2.34 15.15
C ASP A 144 4.30 -3.06 14.06
N LYS A 145 3.79 -2.29 13.09
CA LYS A 145 3.12 -2.79 11.90
C LYS A 145 3.85 -2.31 10.65
N VAL A 146 4.35 -3.23 9.85
CA VAL A 146 5.08 -2.98 8.61
C VAL A 146 4.30 -3.56 7.44
N GLU A 147 4.09 -2.78 6.39
CA GLU A 147 3.74 -3.32 5.06
C GLU A 147 5.04 -3.37 4.25
N LEU A 148 5.47 -4.56 3.87
CA LEU A 148 6.61 -4.76 2.99
C LEU A 148 6.19 -4.58 1.54
N LEU A 149 6.90 -3.71 0.82
CA LEU A 149 6.73 -3.51 -0.61
C LEU A 149 8.02 -3.92 -1.30
N ILE A 150 8.00 -5.08 -1.94
CA ILE A 150 9.11 -5.56 -2.76
C ILE A 150 8.87 -5.06 -4.18
N LEU A 151 9.72 -4.14 -4.60
CA LEU A 151 9.66 -3.54 -5.91
C LEU A 151 10.91 -3.91 -6.71
N GLY A 152 10.85 -3.71 -8.03
CA GLY A 152 11.99 -3.96 -8.92
C GLY A 152 11.67 -5.02 -9.96
N GLY A 153 11.86 -4.67 -11.23
CA GLY A 153 11.68 -5.59 -12.36
C GLY A 153 10.33 -6.34 -12.33
N THR A 154 10.38 -7.62 -12.70
CA THR A 154 9.23 -8.54 -12.68
C THR A 154 9.49 -9.59 -11.62
N TRP A 155 8.82 -9.53 -10.46
CA TRP A 155 9.07 -10.46 -9.34
C TRP A 155 9.05 -11.94 -9.77
N SER A 156 8.10 -12.30 -10.62
CA SER A 156 7.90 -13.67 -11.10
C SER A 156 8.95 -14.16 -12.12
N ASP A 157 9.87 -13.29 -12.58
CA ASP A 157 11.00 -13.71 -13.41
C ASP A 157 12.20 -14.20 -12.57
N TYR A 158 12.28 -13.81 -11.28
CA TYR A 158 13.38 -14.21 -10.41
C TYR A 158 13.28 -15.71 -10.05
N PRO A 159 14.41 -16.42 -9.92
CA PRO A 159 14.41 -17.82 -9.49
C PRO A 159 13.69 -18.04 -8.15
N PRO A 160 12.91 -19.12 -7.98
CA PRO A 160 12.16 -19.38 -6.75
C PRO A 160 13.00 -19.37 -5.47
N GLU A 161 14.21 -19.92 -5.51
CA GLU A 161 15.14 -19.93 -4.37
C GLU A 161 15.59 -18.50 -3.98
N GLN A 162 15.76 -17.62 -4.97
CA GLN A 162 16.10 -16.22 -4.74
C GLN A 162 14.91 -15.47 -4.14
N GLN A 163 13.69 -15.72 -4.63
CA GLN A 163 12.46 -15.15 -4.07
C GLN A 163 12.27 -15.54 -2.60
N GLU A 164 12.42 -16.84 -2.29
CA GLU A 164 12.32 -17.36 -0.93
C GLU A 164 13.37 -16.71 -0.02
N TRP A 165 14.65 -16.75 -0.42
CA TRP A 165 15.73 -16.15 0.33
C TRP A 165 15.49 -14.67 0.59
N PHE A 166 15.06 -13.92 -0.43
CA PHE A 166 14.85 -12.49 -0.33
C PHE A 166 13.78 -12.15 0.72
N ILE A 167 12.64 -12.84 0.68
CA ILE A 167 11.55 -12.62 1.64
C ILE A 167 11.97 -13.08 3.04
N ARG A 168 12.62 -14.24 3.16
CA ARG A 168 13.14 -14.73 4.45
C ARG A 168 14.03 -13.68 5.10
N ARG A 169 14.99 -13.11 4.36
CA ARG A 169 15.91 -12.08 4.88
C ARG A 169 15.22 -10.77 5.23
N CYS A 170 14.15 -10.38 4.51
CA CYS A 170 13.31 -9.25 4.90
C CYS A 170 12.61 -9.53 6.25
N LEU A 171 12.06 -10.73 6.42
CA LEU A 171 11.41 -11.13 7.66
C LEU A 171 12.41 -11.25 8.81
N ASP A 172 13.62 -11.78 8.59
CA ASP A 172 14.69 -11.82 9.60
C ASP A 172 15.00 -10.43 10.17
N ALA A 173 15.05 -9.41 9.30
CA ALA A 173 15.26 -8.02 9.71
C ALA A 173 14.10 -7.47 10.57
N LEU A 174 12.86 -7.89 10.29
CA LEU A 174 11.70 -7.52 11.10
C LEU A 174 11.63 -8.30 12.42
N ASN A 175 12.09 -9.55 12.40
CA ASN A 175 12.13 -10.44 13.56
C ASN A 175 13.24 -10.05 14.54
N GLY A 176 14.35 -9.49 14.02
CA GLY A 176 15.58 -9.27 14.79
C GLY A 176 16.37 -10.55 15.04
N ALA A 177 16.05 -11.63 14.33
CA ALA A 177 16.68 -12.94 14.44
C ALA A 177 16.72 -13.61 13.06
N GLU A 178 17.76 -14.40 12.80
CA GLU A 178 17.92 -15.15 11.56
C GLU A 178 17.20 -16.49 11.63
N ALA A 179 16.40 -16.79 10.61
CA ALA A 179 15.68 -18.05 10.47
C ALA A 179 16.38 -19.01 9.49
N ARG A 180 16.24 -20.32 9.74
CA ARG A 180 16.79 -21.38 8.88
C ARG A 180 15.99 -21.55 7.58
N SER A 181 14.70 -21.28 7.61
CA SER A 181 13.79 -21.38 6.46
C SER A 181 12.79 -20.22 6.42
N LEU A 182 12.14 -20.03 5.26
CA LEU A 182 11.05 -19.05 5.16
C LEU A 182 9.91 -19.34 6.14
N ALA A 183 9.51 -20.60 6.29
CA ALA A 183 8.44 -20.99 7.20
C ALA A 183 8.76 -20.62 8.66
N GLU A 184 10.01 -20.79 9.09
CA GLU A 184 10.47 -20.34 10.41
C GLU A 184 10.45 -18.81 10.52
N ALA A 185 10.94 -18.09 9.51
CA ALA A 185 10.91 -16.63 9.50
C ALA A 185 9.48 -16.08 9.60
N GLN A 186 8.54 -16.71 8.90
CA GLN A 186 7.12 -16.36 8.96
C GLN A 186 6.57 -16.61 10.36
N ARG A 187 6.80 -17.80 10.95
CA ARG A 187 6.33 -18.13 12.31
C ARG A 187 6.86 -17.15 13.36
N LEU A 188 8.16 -16.81 13.30
CA LEU A 188 8.77 -15.82 14.20
C LEU A 188 8.11 -14.44 14.03
N ASN A 189 7.70 -14.08 12.82
CA ASN A 189 7.13 -12.77 12.53
C ASN A 189 5.71 -12.57 13.08
N GLU A 190 4.95 -13.64 13.32
CA GLU A 190 3.58 -13.55 13.86
C GLU A 190 3.54 -12.80 15.20
N THR A 191 4.59 -12.94 16.01
CA THR A 191 4.74 -12.30 17.32
C THR A 191 5.90 -11.31 17.41
N ALA A 192 6.58 -11.02 16.30
CA ALA A 192 7.73 -10.12 16.27
C ALA A 192 7.40 -8.68 16.70
N PRO A 193 8.41 -7.90 17.14
CA PRO A 193 8.24 -6.47 17.45
C PRO A 193 7.88 -5.65 16.22
N HIS A 194 8.28 -6.08 15.01
CA HIS A 194 7.90 -5.47 13.74
C HIS A 194 7.10 -6.49 12.91
N ARG A 195 5.77 -6.46 13.03
CA ARG A 195 4.91 -7.45 12.36
C ARG A 195 4.71 -7.06 10.90
N ASN A 196 4.93 -8.00 9.99
CA ASN A 196 4.60 -7.85 8.58
C ASN A 196 3.08 -8.00 8.40
N VAL A 197 2.37 -6.88 8.34
CA VAL A 197 0.90 -6.82 8.21
C VAL A 197 0.42 -6.74 6.76
N GLY A 198 1.33 -6.78 5.79
CA GLY A 198 1.01 -6.87 4.38
C GLY A 198 2.26 -7.00 3.54
N LEU A 199 2.24 -7.88 2.55
CA LEU A 199 3.37 -8.09 1.64
C LEU A 199 2.89 -7.86 0.21
N VAL A 200 3.58 -6.96 -0.47
CA VAL A 200 3.25 -6.48 -1.81
C VAL A 200 4.41 -6.80 -2.77
N VAL A 201 4.07 -7.35 -3.93
CA VAL A 201 5.02 -7.56 -5.04
C VAL A 201 4.50 -6.94 -6.34
N GLU A 202 5.42 -6.60 -7.24
CA GLU A 202 5.13 -6.13 -8.61
C GLU A 202 5.47 -7.22 -9.63
N THR A 203 4.55 -7.53 -10.54
CA THR A 203 4.81 -8.50 -11.62
C THR A 203 4.01 -8.18 -12.87
N ARG A 204 4.23 -8.97 -13.93
CA ARG A 204 3.50 -8.84 -15.20
C ARG A 204 2.29 -9.79 -15.22
N PRO A 205 1.20 -9.41 -15.91
CA PRO A 205 0.05 -10.29 -16.13
C PRO A 205 0.39 -11.67 -16.67
N ASP A 206 1.23 -11.74 -17.71
CA ASP A 206 1.68 -12.97 -18.40
C ASP A 206 2.51 -13.92 -17.52
N CYS A 207 2.84 -13.53 -16.29
CA CYS A 207 3.53 -14.38 -15.32
C CYS A 207 2.59 -15.07 -14.33
N ILE A 208 1.31 -14.69 -14.29
CA ILE A 208 0.34 -15.23 -13.34
C ILE A 208 -0.21 -16.56 -13.87
N THR A 209 0.33 -17.64 -13.34
CA THR A 209 -0.16 -19.02 -13.54
C THR A 209 -0.70 -19.57 -12.22
N PRO A 210 -1.50 -20.65 -12.21
CA PRO A 210 -1.96 -21.27 -10.95
C PRO A 210 -0.80 -21.64 -10.00
N ALA A 211 0.31 -22.12 -10.54
CA ALA A 211 1.52 -22.43 -9.77
C ALA A 211 2.14 -21.16 -9.14
N GLU A 212 2.15 -20.05 -9.89
CA GLU A 212 2.66 -18.78 -9.38
C GLU A 212 1.73 -18.17 -8.33
N VAL A 213 0.41 -18.23 -8.50
CA VAL A 213 -0.57 -17.80 -7.50
C VAL A 213 -0.34 -18.54 -6.17
N ARG A 214 -0.17 -19.87 -6.22
CA ARG A 214 0.15 -20.68 -5.04
C ARG A 214 1.49 -20.28 -4.42
N ARG A 215 2.53 -20.07 -5.23
CA ARG A 215 3.85 -19.63 -4.76
C ARG A 215 3.78 -18.27 -4.07
N LEU A 216 3.17 -17.28 -4.70
CA LEU A 216 2.97 -15.94 -4.11
C LEU A 216 2.28 -16.05 -2.75
N ARG A 217 1.25 -16.88 -2.64
CA ARG A 217 0.53 -17.06 -1.39
C ARG A 217 1.42 -17.73 -0.33
N TRP A 218 2.17 -18.76 -0.70
CA TRP A 218 3.12 -19.45 0.18
C TRP A 218 4.23 -18.53 0.69
N LEU A 219 4.71 -17.62 -0.15
CA LEU A 219 5.67 -16.57 0.22
C LEU A 219 5.09 -15.58 1.25
N GLY A 220 3.78 -15.57 1.46
CA GLY A 220 3.08 -14.68 2.38
C GLY A 220 2.55 -13.41 1.74
N VAL A 221 2.57 -13.32 0.40
CA VAL A 221 2.05 -12.17 -0.36
C VAL A 221 0.56 -12.02 -0.11
N THR A 222 0.09 -10.78 0.05
CA THR A 222 -1.34 -10.44 0.23
C THR A 222 -1.83 -9.43 -0.80
N LYS A 223 -0.93 -8.81 -1.56
CA LYS A 223 -1.26 -7.86 -2.64
C LYS A 223 -0.32 -8.05 -3.81
N VAL A 224 -0.89 -8.06 -5.02
CA VAL A 224 -0.12 -8.11 -6.27
C VAL A 224 -0.42 -6.85 -7.07
N GLN A 225 0.65 -6.26 -7.60
CA GLN A 225 0.59 -5.08 -8.45
C GLN A 225 0.93 -5.49 -9.88
N LEU A 226 -0.06 -5.50 -10.76
CA LEU A 226 0.09 -5.93 -12.15
C LEU A 226 0.33 -4.74 -13.07
N GLY A 227 1.39 -4.85 -13.87
CA GLY A 227 1.72 -3.88 -14.92
C GLY A 227 0.84 -3.99 -16.16
N ALA A 228 -0.47 -3.71 -16.09
CA ALA A 228 -1.39 -3.76 -17.24
C ALA A 228 -1.11 -2.66 -18.29
N GLN A 229 -0.88 -1.44 -17.81
CA GLN A 229 -0.54 -0.23 -18.56
C GLN A 229 -1.64 0.30 -19.47
N SER A 230 -2.23 -0.53 -20.31
CA SER A 230 -3.39 -0.18 -21.14
C SER A 230 -4.33 -1.39 -21.21
N LEU A 231 -5.61 -1.13 -21.47
CA LEU A 231 -6.63 -2.15 -21.75
C LEU A 231 -7.00 -2.16 -23.23
N ASP A 232 -6.04 -1.80 -24.10
CA ASP A 232 -6.15 -1.80 -25.54
C ASP A 232 -4.98 -2.57 -26.18
N ASP A 233 -5.27 -3.71 -26.81
CA ASP A 233 -4.24 -4.57 -27.41
C ASP A 233 -3.44 -3.86 -28.52
N HIS A 234 -4.03 -2.88 -29.23
CA HIS A 234 -3.31 -2.09 -30.22
C HIS A 234 -2.24 -1.23 -29.56
N VAL A 235 -2.59 -0.52 -28.49
CA VAL A 235 -1.65 0.30 -27.71
C VAL A 235 -0.57 -0.59 -27.07
N LEU A 236 -0.95 -1.73 -26.49
CA LEU A 236 0.00 -2.69 -25.90
C LEU A 236 1.01 -3.21 -26.94
N ALA A 237 0.56 -3.55 -28.15
CA ALA A 237 1.40 -4.01 -29.24
C ALA A 237 2.37 -2.91 -29.73
N LEU A 238 1.86 -1.69 -29.99
CA LEU A 238 2.69 -0.55 -30.39
C LEU A 238 3.81 -0.25 -29.37
N ASN A 239 3.50 -0.40 -28.08
CA ASN A 239 4.46 -0.15 -27.01
C ASN A 239 5.31 -1.38 -26.64
N ARG A 240 5.18 -2.49 -27.38
CA ARG A 240 5.91 -3.75 -27.16
C ARG A 240 5.81 -4.27 -25.73
N ARG A 241 4.61 -4.19 -25.14
CA ARG A 241 4.38 -4.60 -23.74
C ARG A 241 4.70 -6.08 -23.52
N GLY A 242 4.38 -6.92 -24.50
CA GLY A 242 4.60 -8.37 -24.48
C GLY A 242 3.55 -9.16 -23.69
N HIS A 243 2.35 -8.61 -23.55
CA HIS A 243 1.14 -9.34 -23.15
C HIS A 243 -0.10 -8.64 -23.73
N THR A 244 -1.24 -9.29 -23.59
CA THR A 244 -2.57 -8.88 -24.06
C THR A 244 -3.50 -8.49 -22.90
N VAL A 245 -4.61 -7.85 -23.24
CA VAL A 245 -5.71 -7.59 -22.31
C VAL A 245 -6.29 -8.90 -21.78
N ALA A 246 -6.36 -9.95 -22.61
CA ALA A 246 -6.84 -11.27 -22.20
C ALA A 246 -5.99 -11.89 -21.07
N GLU A 247 -4.66 -11.79 -21.17
CA GLU A 247 -3.74 -12.23 -20.10
C GLU A 247 -3.90 -11.39 -18.83
N THR A 248 -4.19 -10.09 -18.97
CA THR A 248 -4.54 -9.22 -17.82
C THR A 248 -5.82 -9.68 -17.13
N ARG A 249 -6.88 -9.98 -17.89
CA ARG A 249 -8.14 -10.52 -17.34
C ARG A 249 -7.92 -11.84 -16.61
N ALA A 250 -7.21 -12.78 -17.23
CA ALA A 250 -6.91 -14.08 -16.63
C ALA A 250 -6.10 -13.94 -15.33
N ALA A 251 -5.08 -13.09 -15.32
CA ALA A 251 -4.27 -12.81 -14.13
C ALA A 251 -5.11 -12.22 -12.98
N VAL A 252 -5.96 -11.23 -13.29
CA VAL A 252 -6.87 -10.63 -12.29
C VAL A 252 -7.83 -11.67 -11.73
N ARG A 253 -8.42 -12.50 -12.59
CA ARG A 253 -9.34 -13.57 -12.20
C ARG A 253 -8.70 -14.54 -11.22
N SER A 254 -7.55 -15.13 -11.56
CA SER A 254 -6.88 -16.12 -10.71
C SER A 254 -6.43 -15.52 -9.38
N LEU A 255 -5.89 -14.29 -9.38
CA LEU A 255 -5.51 -13.59 -8.14
C LEU A 255 -6.73 -13.29 -7.26
N ARG A 256 -7.87 -12.91 -7.85
CA ARG A 256 -9.09 -12.60 -7.11
C ARG A 256 -9.65 -13.84 -6.42
N LEU A 257 -9.75 -14.95 -7.15
CA LEU A 257 -10.21 -16.24 -6.63
C LEU A 257 -9.29 -16.78 -5.52
N ALA A 258 -7.99 -16.49 -5.57
CA ALA A 258 -7.05 -16.80 -4.48
C ALA A 258 -7.05 -15.77 -3.33
N GLY A 259 -7.93 -14.77 -3.38
CA GLY A 259 -8.18 -13.80 -2.33
C GLY A 259 -7.26 -12.56 -2.34
N PHE A 260 -6.33 -12.42 -3.28
CA PHE A 260 -5.37 -11.31 -3.28
C PHE A 260 -6.03 -9.96 -3.44
N LYS A 261 -5.43 -8.92 -2.85
CA LYS A 261 -5.67 -7.53 -3.24
C LYS A 261 -4.98 -7.25 -4.57
N ILE A 262 -5.68 -6.61 -5.49
CA ILE A 262 -5.20 -6.41 -6.85
C ILE A 262 -5.04 -4.92 -7.13
N ALA A 263 -3.81 -4.52 -7.39
CA ALA A 263 -3.54 -3.18 -7.90
C ALA A 263 -3.19 -3.27 -9.39
N LEU A 264 -3.90 -2.51 -10.23
CA LEU A 264 -3.48 -2.34 -11.63
C LEU A 264 -2.66 -1.06 -11.78
N HIS A 265 -1.56 -1.19 -12.50
CA HIS A 265 -0.82 -0.06 -13.02
C HIS A 265 -1.40 0.29 -14.38
N TRP A 266 -1.87 1.53 -14.54
CA TRP A 266 -2.42 2.06 -15.78
C TRP A 266 -1.65 3.33 -16.17
N MET A 267 -1.37 3.46 -17.46
CA MET A 267 -0.51 4.51 -18.01
C MET A 267 -1.21 5.21 -19.18
N PRO A 268 -1.70 6.46 -19.01
CA PRO A 268 -2.08 7.29 -20.13
C PRO A 268 -0.85 7.79 -20.89
N ASN A 269 -1.08 8.44 -22.04
CA ASN A 269 -0.04 9.11 -22.83
C ASN A 269 0.99 8.13 -23.45
N LEU A 270 0.61 6.87 -23.66
CA LEU A 270 1.44 5.89 -24.36
C LEU A 270 1.50 6.17 -25.88
N LEU A 271 2.46 5.56 -26.58
CA LEU A 271 2.52 5.67 -28.04
C LEU A 271 1.22 5.11 -28.67
N GLY A 272 0.59 5.91 -29.54
CA GLY A 272 -0.67 5.55 -30.21
C GLY A 272 -1.93 5.93 -29.42
N ALA A 273 -1.82 6.42 -28.19
CA ALA A 273 -2.95 6.89 -27.41
C ALA A 273 -3.27 8.38 -27.67
N THR A 274 -4.54 8.75 -27.50
CA THR A 274 -5.04 10.13 -27.42
C THR A 274 -5.77 10.33 -26.08
N PRO A 275 -6.02 11.57 -25.63
CA PRO A 275 -6.77 11.81 -24.39
C PRO A 275 -8.16 11.14 -24.40
N GLU A 276 -8.83 11.10 -25.55
CA GLU A 276 -10.13 10.45 -25.74
C GLU A 276 -10.02 8.93 -25.66
N SER A 277 -8.99 8.35 -26.29
CA SER A 277 -8.74 6.91 -26.21
C SER A 277 -8.34 6.50 -24.79
N ASP A 278 -7.50 7.27 -24.10
CA ASP A 278 -7.11 7.03 -22.72
C ASP A 278 -8.30 7.11 -21.77
N LEU A 279 -9.21 8.07 -21.97
CA LEU A 279 -10.43 8.14 -21.16
C LEU A 279 -11.34 6.92 -21.40
N THR A 280 -11.42 6.45 -22.64
CA THR A 280 -12.15 5.23 -23.00
C THR A 280 -11.51 3.99 -22.38
N ASP A 281 -10.19 3.89 -22.46
CA ASP A 281 -9.39 2.82 -21.86
C ASP A 281 -9.54 2.81 -20.34
N PHE A 282 -9.55 3.98 -19.70
CA PHE A 282 -9.78 4.11 -18.26
C PHE A 282 -11.18 3.66 -17.84
N ARG A 283 -12.21 3.88 -18.68
CA ARG A 283 -13.58 3.36 -18.42
C ARG A 283 -13.62 1.83 -18.41
N ARG A 284 -12.85 1.17 -19.28
CA ARG A 284 -12.77 -0.30 -19.34
C ARG A 284 -12.36 -0.93 -18.00
N LEU A 285 -11.58 -0.24 -17.15
CA LEU A 285 -11.24 -0.73 -15.80
C LEU A 285 -12.46 -1.07 -14.94
N TRP A 286 -13.60 -0.42 -15.18
CA TRP A 286 -14.82 -0.55 -14.38
C TRP A 286 -15.93 -1.28 -15.14
N ASP A 287 -16.05 -0.99 -16.43
CA ASP A 287 -17.08 -1.56 -17.31
C ASP A 287 -16.82 -3.04 -17.60
N ASP A 288 -15.56 -3.46 -17.61
CA ASP A 288 -15.16 -4.86 -17.76
C ASP A 288 -15.21 -5.60 -16.41
N PRO A 289 -16.12 -6.58 -16.22
CA PRO A 289 -16.23 -7.32 -14.97
C PRO A 289 -14.98 -8.13 -14.62
N ALA A 290 -14.13 -8.48 -15.59
CA ALA A 290 -12.92 -9.26 -15.36
C ALA A 290 -11.75 -8.44 -14.79
N LEU A 291 -11.90 -7.11 -14.64
CA LEU A 291 -10.85 -6.22 -14.14
C LEU A 291 -11.17 -5.68 -12.74
N ARG A 292 -12.02 -4.65 -12.65
CA ARG A 292 -12.54 -4.03 -11.41
C ARG A 292 -11.53 -4.03 -10.23
N PRO A 293 -10.36 -3.39 -10.38
CA PRO A 293 -9.26 -3.55 -9.43
C PRO A 293 -9.54 -2.87 -8.09
N ASP A 294 -8.93 -3.41 -7.02
CA ASP A 294 -9.05 -2.83 -5.68
C ASP A 294 -8.25 -1.53 -5.54
N GLU A 295 -7.13 -1.46 -6.23
CA GLU A 295 -6.24 -0.30 -6.21
C GLU A 295 -5.73 0.06 -7.61
N LEU A 296 -5.37 1.34 -7.79
CA LEU A 296 -4.75 1.84 -9.00
C LEU A 296 -3.44 2.57 -8.72
N LYS A 297 -2.45 2.35 -9.59
CA LYS A 297 -1.34 3.27 -9.83
C LYS A 297 -1.55 3.88 -11.20
N ILE A 298 -1.72 5.19 -11.25
CA ILE A 298 -1.84 5.94 -12.51
C ILE A 298 -0.52 6.62 -12.75
N TYR A 299 0.26 6.16 -13.74
CA TYR A 299 1.53 6.78 -14.14
C TYR A 299 1.43 7.27 -15.58
N PRO A 300 1.21 8.56 -15.81
CA PRO A 300 1.37 9.14 -17.14
C PRO A 300 2.73 8.75 -17.72
N CYS A 301 2.73 8.32 -19.00
CA CYS A 301 3.97 7.96 -19.67
C CYS A 301 4.92 9.18 -19.67
N LEU A 302 6.16 8.93 -19.25
CA LEU A 302 7.23 9.94 -19.18
C LEU A 302 8.26 9.62 -20.25
N LEU A 303 8.76 10.66 -20.93
CA LEU A 303 9.77 10.53 -21.95
C LEU A 303 11.17 10.57 -21.32
N LEU A 304 11.90 9.46 -21.38
CA LEU A 304 13.23 9.31 -20.78
C LEU A 304 14.29 9.09 -21.87
N PRO A 305 15.45 9.79 -21.85
CA PRO A 305 16.46 9.70 -22.90
C PRO A 305 16.93 8.28 -23.26
N GLU A 306 16.98 7.37 -22.29
CA GLU A 306 17.51 6.01 -22.42
C GLU A 306 16.46 4.99 -22.93
N THR A 307 15.45 5.43 -23.67
CA THR A 307 14.32 4.59 -24.10
C THR A 307 14.04 4.67 -25.60
N ASP A 308 13.59 3.57 -26.20
CA ASP A 308 13.15 3.55 -27.62
C ASP A 308 12.06 4.59 -27.91
N LEU A 309 11.21 4.90 -26.91
CA LEU A 309 10.19 5.95 -27.02
C LEU A 309 10.80 7.34 -27.25
N TYR A 310 11.97 7.61 -26.67
CA TYR A 310 12.70 8.86 -26.91
C TYR A 310 13.14 9.00 -28.37
N ASP A 311 13.60 7.91 -28.99
CA ASP A 311 13.97 7.90 -30.40
C ASP A 311 12.76 8.15 -31.31
N LEU A 312 11.61 7.56 -30.97
CA LEU A 312 10.36 7.80 -31.68
C LEU A 312 9.90 9.26 -31.54
N TRP A 313 10.05 9.86 -30.36
CA TRP A 313 9.78 11.28 -30.15
C TRP A 313 10.73 12.17 -30.95
N ARG A 314 12.04 11.90 -30.95
CA ARG A 314 13.03 12.65 -31.76
C ARG A 314 12.71 12.59 -33.25
N ALA A 315 12.18 11.46 -33.72
CA ALA A 315 11.71 11.28 -35.09
C ALA A 315 10.32 11.90 -35.38
N GLY A 316 9.71 12.60 -34.41
CA GLY A 316 8.40 13.24 -34.55
C GLY A 316 7.20 12.26 -34.51
N LYS A 317 7.43 10.98 -34.18
CA LYS A 317 6.42 9.91 -34.18
C LYS A 317 5.65 9.78 -32.86
N HIS A 318 6.08 10.46 -31.81
CA HIS A 318 5.37 10.55 -30.54
C HIS A 318 5.31 12.00 -30.07
N ARG A 319 4.17 12.42 -29.54
CA ARG A 319 3.97 13.76 -28.97
C ARG A 319 3.32 13.62 -27.59
N PRO A 320 4.09 13.75 -26.50
CA PRO A 320 3.54 13.72 -25.15
C PRO A 320 2.48 14.80 -24.93
N TYR A 321 1.48 14.52 -24.10
CA TYR A 321 0.50 15.52 -23.71
C TYR A 321 1.15 16.70 -22.97
N ASP A 322 0.59 17.89 -23.18
CA ASP A 322 0.87 19.04 -22.34
C ASP A 322 0.23 18.88 -20.94
N GLU A 323 0.64 19.74 -20.00
CA GLU A 323 0.19 19.67 -18.61
C GLU A 323 -1.33 19.86 -18.47
N ARG A 324 -1.92 20.77 -19.24
CA ARG A 324 -3.36 21.07 -19.14
C ARG A 324 -4.18 19.87 -19.61
N THR A 325 -3.87 19.34 -20.79
CA THR A 325 -4.53 18.14 -21.35
C THR A 325 -4.45 16.97 -20.38
N LEU A 326 -3.26 16.71 -19.81
CA LEU A 326 -3.09 15.61 -18.85
C LEU A 326 -3.89 15.85 -17.55
N VAL A 327 -3.85 17.07 -17.01
CA VAL A 327 -4.58 17.42 -15.78
C VAL A 327 -6.08 17.29 -15.97
N ASP A 328 -6.61 17.76 -17.09
CA ASP A 328 -8.03 17.67 -17.44
C ASP A 328 -8.45 16.19 -17.59
N LEU A 329 -7.70 15.39 -18.34
CA LEU A 329 -7.92 13.94 -18.47
C LEU A 329 -7.96 13.24 -17.11
N LEU A 330 -6.96 13.49 -16.26
CA LEU A 330 -6.87 12.85 -14.94
C LEU A 330 -7.98 13.33 -13.99
N ALA A 331 -8.40 14.59 -14.07
CA ALA A 331 -9.53 15.11 -13.30
C ALA A 331 -10.82 14.37 -13.67
N THR A 332 -11.08 14.19 -14.98
CA THR A 332 -12.21 13.40 -15.49
C THR A 332 -12.10 11.93 -15.09
N CYS A 333 -10.95 11.27 -15.28
CA CYS A 333 -10.76 9.87 -14.89
C CYS A 333 -11.10 9.65 -13.40
N LYS A 334 -10.74 10.60 -12.52
CA LYS A 334 -11.00 10.49 -11.08
C LYS A 334 -12.48 10.53 -10.69
N THR A 335 -13.37 11.05 -11.54
CA THR A 335 -14.83 11.02 -11.27
C THR A 335 -15.43 9.65 -11.55
N LEU A 336 -14.79 8.85 -12.41
CA LEU A 336 -15.23 7.50 -12.79
C LEU A 336 -14.87 6.44 -11.76
N ILE A 337 -13.94 6.73 -10.85
CA ILE A 337 -13.37 5.73 -9.92
C ILE A 337 -14.40 5.32 -8.87
N PRO A 338 -14.78 4.02 -8.80
CA PRO A 338 -15.73 3.52 -7.82
C PRO A 338 -15.28 3.72 -6.37
N PRO A 339 -16.23 3.78 -5.42
CA PRO A 339 -15.92 4.03 -4.01
C PRO A 339 -15.06 2.94 -3.35
N TYR A 340 -15.03 1.72 -3.89
CA TYR A 340 -14.23 0.60 -3.40
C TYR A 340 -12.77 0.64 -3.86
N CYS A 341 -12.42 1.47 -4.86
CA CYS A 341 -11.08 1.50 -5.43
C CYS A 341 -10.20 2.55 -4.73
N ARG A 342 -8.93 2.21 -4.48
CA ARG A 342 -7.92 3.13 -3.94
C ARG A 342 -6.88 3.55 -4.98
N VAL A 343 -6.79 4.86 -5.26
CA VAL A 343 -5.70 5.38 -6.11
C VAL A 343 -4.44 5.63 -5.28
N ASN A 344 -3.50 4.67 -5.30
CA ASN A 344 -2.23 4.73 -4.56
C ASN A 344 -1.38 5.92 -5.00
N ARG A 345 -1.19 6.07 -6.32
CA ARG A 345 -0.34 7.10 -6.93
C ARG A 345 -0.99 7.65 -8.21
N LEU A 346 -0.74 8.92 -8.49
CA LEU A 346 -1.19 9.64 -9.68
C LEU A 346 -0.01 10.06 -10.58
N MET A 347 1.20 9.69 -10.19
CA MET A 347 2.44 9.90 -10.92
C MET A 347 3.49 8.95 -10.37
N ARG A 348 4.57 8.79 -11.11
CA ARG A 348 5.81 8.20 -10.63
C ARG A 348 6.75 9.26 -10.07
N ASP A 349 7.55 8.88 -9.07
CA ASP A 349 8.58 9.73 -8.47
C ASP A 349 9.87 9.70 -9.33
N ILE A 350 9.81 10.15 -10.59
CA ILE A 350 11.00 10.32 -11.44
C ILE A 350 11.56 11.74 -11.24
N PRO A 351 12.88 11.93 -11.03
CA PRO A 351 13.48 13.25 -10.96
C PRO A 351 13.21 14.06 -12.24
N ALA A 352 12.82 15.33 -12.07
CA ALA A 352 12.52 16.21 -13.20
C ALA A 352 13.66 16.35 -14.25
N PRO A 353 14.95 16.37 -13.87
CA PRO A 353 16.05 16.41 -14.85
C PRO A 353 16.10 15.22 -15.81
N ASP A 354 15.55 14.07 -15.39
CA ASP A 354 15.57 12.85 -16.20
C ASP A 354 14.41 12.80 -17.21
N ILE A 355 13.50 13.78 -17.17
CA ILE A 355 12.30 13.83 -18.03
C ILE A 355 12.59 14.77 -19.20
N ALA A 356 12.72 14.21 -20.40
CA ALA A 356 13.09 14.96 -21.60
C ALA A 356 11.96 15.87 -22.12
N ALA A 357 10.71 15.43 -22.00
CA ALA A 357 9.52 16.18 -22.40
C ALA A 357 8.26 15.68 -21.67
N GLY A 358 7.22 16.53 -21.63
CA GLY A 358 5.96 16.25 -20.94
C GLY A 358 5.92 16.83 -19.51
N VAL A 359 5.08 16.24 -18.65
CA VAL A 359 4.83 16.77 -17.30
C VAL A 359 5.89 16.31 -16.30
N ALA A 360 6.79 17.22 -15.92
CA ALA A 360 7.87 16.97 -14.95
C ALA A 360 7.53 17.36 -13.49
N ARG A 361 6.26 17.70 -13.20
CA ARG A 361 5.84 18.17 -11.87
C ARG A 361 5.72 17.02 -10.87
N SER A 362 6.40 17.13 -9.74
CA SER A 362 6.32 16.18 -8.62
C SER A 362 5.07 16.31 -7.74
N ASN A 363 4.16 17.23 -8.06
CA ASN A 363 2.93 17.52 -7.29
C ASN A 363 1.62 17.49 -8.12
N LEU A 364 1.60 16.78 -9.25
CA LEU A 364 0.41 16.52 -10.10
C LEU A 364 -0.85 16.12 -9.32
N ARG A 365 -0.74 15.35 -8.23
CA ARG A 365 -1.93 15.02 -7.41
C ARG A 365 -2.60 16.27 -6.86
N GLN A 366 -1.82 17.21 -6.32
CA GLN A 366 -2.34 18.47 -5.81
C GLN A 366 -2.91 19.35 -6.93
N ILE A 367 -2.25 19.35 -8.10
CA ILE A 367 -2.69 20.10 -9.27
C ILE A 367 -4.05 19.58 -9.75
N VAL A 368 -4.19 18.27 -9.96
CA VAL A 368 -5.45 17.63 -10.36
C VAL A 368 -6.54 17.85 -9.31
N GLN A 369 -6.22 17.77 -8.01
CA GLN A 369 -7.21 18.05 -6.95
C GLN A 369 -7.72 19.48 -6.95
N ARG A 370 -6.84 20.47 -7.22
CA ARG A 370 -7.25 21.87 -7.37
C ARG A 370 -8.13 22.05 -8.60
N ARG A 371 -7.74 21.49 -9.74
CA ARG A 371 -8.55 21.52 -10.96
C ARG A 371 -9.95 20.95 -10.74
N MET A 372 -10.04 19.78 -10.10
CA MET A 372 -11.33 19.18 -9.73
C MET A 372 -12.16 20.10 -8.84
N ALA A 373 -11.55 20.80 -7.87
CA ALA A 373 -12.26 21.72 -7.00
C ALA A 373 -12.78 22.96 -7.75
N GLU A 374 -11.99 23.51 -8.67
CA GLU A 374 -12.38 24.63 -9.54
C GLU A 374 -13.57 24.29 -10.45
N GLU A 375 -13.65 23.04 -10.91
CA GLU A 375 -14.73 22.54 -11.78
C GLU A 375 -15.89 21.87 -11.02
N GLY A 376 -15.86 21.84 -9.69
CA GLY A 376 -16.89 21.18 -8.88
C GLY A 376 -16.93 19.65 -9.02
N LEU A 377 -15.85 19.03 -9.50
CA LEU A 377 -15.74 17.57 -9.68
C LEU A 377 -15.40 16.87 -8.37
N ILE A 378 -16.06 15.74 -8.11
CA ILE A 378 -15.88 14.95 -6.89
C ILE A 378 -15.26 13.59 -7.20
N CYS A 379 -14.18 13.24 -6.49
CA CYS A 379 -13.58 11.91 -6.54
C CYS A 379 -14.04 11.06 -5.34
N ARG A 380 -14.63 9.89 -5.61
CA ARG A 380 -15.15 8.98 -4.57
C ARG A 380 -14.18 7.86 -4.17
N CYS A 381 -13.00 7.78 -4.77
CA CYS A 381 -12.02 6.73 -4.43
C CYS A 381 -11.62 6.76 -2.93
N ILE A 382 -11.18 5.62 -2.41
CA ILE A 382 -10.83 5.44 -0.99
C ILE A 382 -9.86 6.53 -0.50
N ARG A 383 -8.78 6.80 -1.25
CA ARG A 383 -7.73 7.77 -0.86
C ARG A 383 -8.26 9.21 -0.67
N CYS A 384 -9.32 9.58 -1.38
CA CYS A 384 -9.95 10.89 -1.25
C CYS A 384 -10.90 10.97 -0.04
N ARG A 385 -11.32 9.82 0.51
CA ARG A 385 -12.29 9.73 1.60
C ARG A 385 -11.70 9.27 2.94
N GLU A 386 -10.47 8.77 3.01
CA GLU A 386 -9.82 8.32 4.27
C GLU A 386 -9.92 9.41 5.38
N VAL A 387 -10.27 9.03 6.61
CA VAL A 387 -10.40 9.98 7.75
C VAL A 387 -9.10 10.66 8.19
N ARG A 388 -7.94 10.22 7.67
CA ARG A 388 -6.60 10.80 7.95
C ARG A 388 -6.41 11.11 9.45
N ASP A 389 -6.06 12.35 9.78
CA ASP A 389 -5.82 12.80 11.16
C ASP A 389 -7.09 13.33 11.85
N THR A 390 -8.25 13.30 11.18
CA THR A 390 -9.52 13.78 11.74
C THR A 390 -10.02 12.78 12.77
N PRO A 391 -10.24 13.20 14.04
CA PRO A 391 -10.88 12.35 15.03
C PRO A 391 -12.23 11.87 14.52
N VAL A 392 -12.52 10.60 14.74
CA VAL A 392 -13.78 9.98 14.32
C VAL A 392 -14.55 9.59 15.57
N ASP A 393 -15.78 10.06 15.66
CA ASP A 393 -16.75 9.57 16.64
C ASP A 393 -17.36 8.27 16.12
N THR A 394 -17.05 7.17 16.79
CA THR A 394 -17.49 5.82 16.41
C THR A 394 -18.99 5.62 16.50
N GLU A 395 -19.71 6.39 17.31
CA GLU A 395 -21.16 6.26 17.47
C GLU A 395 -21.92 6.84 16.28
N THR A 396 -21.32 7.82 15.60
CA THR A 396 -21.91 8.48 14.42
C THR A 396 -21.65 7.74 13.10
N LEU A 397 -20.81 6.70 13.13
CA LEU A 397 -20.42 5.96 11.94
C LEU A 397 -21.57 5.13 11.38
N ARG A 398 -21.76 5.21 10.07
CA ARG A 398 -22.73 4.42 9.31
C ARG A 398 -22.02 3.29 8.59
N LEU A 399 -22.56 2.08 8.70
CA LEU A 399 -22.11 0.96 7.88
C LEU A 399 -22.75 1.07 6.49
N THR A 400 -21.94 1.18 5.46
CA THR A 400 -22.33 1.17 4.05
C THR A 400 -21.88 -0.15 3.39
N LEU A 401 -22.63 -0.57 2.38
CA LEU A 401 -22.34 -1.75 1.57
C LEU A 401 -22.39 -1.35 0.09
N THR A 402 -21.31 -1.61 -0.64
CA THR A 402 -21.27 -1.51 -2.10
C THR A 402 -20.98 -2.90 -2.67
N SER A 403 -21.95 -3.47 -3.38
CA SER A 403 -21.80 -4.76 -4.04
C SER A 403 -21.55 -4.57 -5.54
N TYR A 404 -20.69 -5.40 -6.13
CA TYR A 404 -20.45 -5.40 -7.57
C TYR A 404 -20.05 -6.79 -8.05
N GLU A 405 -20.55 -7.18 -9.21
CA GLU A 405 -20.19 -8.46 -9.83
C GLU A 405 -18.79 -8.38 -10.46
N THR A 406 -18.20 -9.54 -10.71
CA THR A 406 -17.03 -9.68 -11.58
C THR A 406 -17.32 -10.84 -12.51
N ASP A 407 -16.35 -11.24 -13.33
CA ASP A 407 -16.48 -12.44 -14.15
C ASP A 407 -16.43 -13.76 -13.34
N ALA A 408 -16.03 -13.72 -12.06
CA ALA A 408 -15.78 -14.91 -11.24
C ALA A 408 -16.42 -14.89 -9.84
N THR A 409 -16.69 -13.70 -9.31
CA THR A 409 -17.10 -13.49 -7.91
C THR A 409 -18.12 -12.37 -7.78
N LEU A 410 -19.00 -12.44 -6.79
CA LEU A 410 -19.75 -11.29 -6.28
C LEU A 410 -18.95 -10.63 -5.15
N GLU A 411 -18.56 -9.37 -5.33
CA GLU A 411 -17.74 -8.63 -4.37
C GLU A 411 -18.60 -7.69 -3.52
N HIS A 412 -18.26 -7.60 -2.25
CA HIS A 412 -18.92 -6.76 -1.25
C HIS A 412 -17.87 -5.88 -0.54
N PHE A 413 -18.00 -4.57 -0.72
CA PHE A 413 -17.21 -3.57 -0.01
C PHE A 413 -18.04 -3.02 1.15
N LEU A 414 -17.73 -3.49 2.36
CA LEU A 414 -18.33 -3.02 3.61
C LEU A 414 -17.49 -1.88 4.15
N ALA A 415 -18.08 -0.74 4.49
CA ALA A 415 -17.33 0.40 5.01
C ALA A 415 -18.04 1.12 6.15
N TYR A 416 -17.26 1.58 7.13
CA TYR A 416 -17.73 2.55 8.11
C TYR A 416 -17.42 3.96 7.62
N GLU A 417 -18.48 4.75 7.43
CA GLU A 417 -18.40 6.11 6.93
C GLU A 417 -18.92 7.13 7.95
N THR A 418 -18.26 8.28 8.05
CA THR A 418 -18.77 9.43 8.80
C THR A 418 -19.99 10.03 8.09
N PRO A 419 -20.82 10.85 8.77
CA PRO A 419 -21.92 11.57 8.10
C PRO A 419 -21.48 12.40 6.88
N GLY A 420 -20.23 12.88 6.87
CA GLY A 420 -19.62 13.59 5.75
C GLY A 420 -18.99 12.69 4.66
N GLY A 421 -19.26 11.38 4.68
CA GLY A 421 -18.78 10.42 3.67
C GLY A 421 -17.30 10.07 3.75
N ARG A 422 -16.64 10.30 4.90
CA ARG A 422 -15.23 9.89 5.10
C ARG A 422 -15.12 8.48 5.65
N LEU A 423 -14.16 7.71 5.15
CA LEU A 423 -13.93 6.31 5.50
C LEU A 423 -13.11 6.16 6.78
N ALA A 424 -13.71 5.56 7.81
CA ALA A 424 -13.07 5.18 9.07
C ALA A 424 -12.51 3.75 9.04
N GLY A 425 -13.03 2.89 8.18
CA GLY A 425 -12.54 1.53 7.98
C GLY A 425 -13.39 0.78 6.97
N PHE A 426 -12.86 -0.31 6.43
CA PHE A 426 -13.56 -1.13 5.44
C PHE A 426 -13.10 -2.58 5.44
N LEU A 427 -13.94 -3.45 4.86
CA LEU A 427 -13.66 -4.85 4.60
C LEU A 427 -14.07 -5.20 3.17
N ARG A 428 -13.23 -5.97 2.47
CA ARG A 428 -13.52 -6.57 1.15
C ARG A 428 -13.89 -8.03 1.35
N LEU A 429 -15.13 -8.38 1.07
CA LEU A 429 -15.66 -9.74 1.11
C LEU A 429 -16.00 -10.20 -0.30
N SER A 430 -15.52 -11.37 -0.69
CA SER A 430 -15.74 -11.94 -2.02
C SER A 430 -16.48 -13.26 -1.89
N PHE A 431 -17.50 -13.44 -2.73
CA PHE A 431 -18.30 -14.66 -2.88
C PHE A 431 -17.96 -15.30 -4.23
N PRO A 432 -17.08 -16.32 -4.26
CA PRO A 432 -16.73 -17.03 -5.49
C PRO A 432 -17.94 -17.71 -6.13
N GLN A 433 -18.19 -17.42 -7.41
CA GLN A 433 -19.27 -18.03 -8.20
C GLN A 433 -18.77 -19.18 -9.09
N VAL A 434 -17.46 -19.43 -9.04
CA VAL A 434 -16.78 -20.54 -9.69
C VAL A 434 -15.86 -21.20 -8.68
N GLU A 435 -15.49 -22.45 -8.94
CA GLU A 435 -14.54 -23.16 -8.09
C GLU A 435 -13.17 -22.44 -8.07
N PRO A 436 -12.60 -22.18 -6.88
CA PRO A 436 -11.29 -21.57 -6.76
C PRO A 436 -10.18 -22.56 -7.11
N GLU A 437 -9.08 -22.05 -7.66
CA GLU A 437 -7.88 -22.86 -7.97
C GLU A 437 -7.16 -23.38 -6.71
N MET A 438 -7.38 -22.71 -5.57
CA MET A 438 -6.79 -23.06 -4.27
C MET A 438 -7.76 -23.98 -3.51
N ALA A 439 -7.40 -25.26 -3.36
CA ALA A 439 -8.21 -26.25 -2.64
C ALA A 439 -8.59 -25.80 -1.21
N GLU A 440 -7.73 -25.03 -0.54
CA GLU A 440 -8.00 -24.45 0.77
C GLU A 440 -9.20 -23.48 0.79
N LEU A 441 -9.64 -22.99 -0.37
CA LEU A 441 -10.73 -22.03 -0.53
C LEU A 441 -12.04 -22.66 -1.06
N GLU A 442 -12.08 -23.97 -1.29
CA GLU A 442 -13.29 -24.65 -1.76
C GLU A 442 -14.49 -24.40 -0.82
N GLY A 443 -15.63 -23.94 -1.35
CA GLY A 443 -16.78 -23.58 -0.52
C GLY A 443 -16.55 -22.43 0.47
N CYS A 444 -15.48 -21.63 0.32
CA CYS A 444 -15.23 -20.47 1.18
C CYS A 444 -15.75 -19.18 0.54
N ALA A 445 -16.43 -18.34 1.31
CA ALA A 445 -16.34 -16.89 1.07
C ALA A 445 -14.96 -16.39 1.52
N VAL A 446 -14.48 -15.29 0.96
CA VAL A 446 -13.10 -14.83 1.19
C VAL A 446 -13.06 -13.36 1.62
N VAL A 447 -12.51 -13.09 2.80
CA VAL A 447 -12.10 -11.74 3.21
C VAL A 447 -10.75 -11.44 2.57
N ARG A 448 -10.75 -10.52 1.60
CA ARG A 448 -9.58 -10.11 0.80
C ARG A 448 -8.81 -8.95 1.45
N GLU A 449 -9.51 -8.14 2.26
CA GLU A 449 -8.90 -7.04 3.01
C GLU A 449 -9.75 -6.66 4.21
N LEU A 450 -9.10 -6.35 5.34
CA LEU A 450 -9.68 -5.60 6.44
C LEU A 450 -8.73 -4.44 6.76
N HIS A 451 -9.25 -3.22 6.74
CA HIS A 451 -8.45 -2.01 6.99
C HIS A 451 -9.21 -1.03 7.87
N ILE A 452 -8.61 -0.59 8.98
CA ILE A 452 -9.17 0.44 9.86
C ILE A 452 -8.26 1.66 9.83
N TYR A 453 -8.85 2.82 9.53
CA TYR A 453 -8.19 4.11 9.56
C TYR A 453 -8.30 4.74 10.94
N GLY A 454 -7.22 5.38 11.38
CA GLY A 454 -7.14 6.06 12.67
C GLY A 454 -5.76 5.89 13.29
N PRO A 455 -5.43 6.64 14.35
CA PRO A 455 -4.21 6.40 15.11
C PRO A 455 -4.24 4.97 15.63
N ALA A 456 -3.50 4.07 14.98
CA ALA A 456 -3.21 2.77 15.54
C ALA A 456 -2.49 3.02 16.86
N LEU A 457 -3.14 2.70 17.98
CA LEU A 457 -2.43 2.54 19.23
C LEU A 457 -1.33 1.48 18.98
N PRO A 458 -0.09 1.73 19.45
CA PRO A 458 0.96 0.71 19.45
C PRO A 458 0.40 -0.60 20.00
N LEU A 459 0.81 -1.75 19.43
CA LEU A 459 0.37 -3.06 19.92
C LEU A 459 0.61 -3.24 21.44
N SER A 460 1.63 -2.58 22.00
CA SER A 460 1.95 -2.54 23.44
C SER A 460 0.91 -1.80 24.29
N ASP A 461 0.18 -0.85 23.73
CA ASP A 461 -0.64 0.11 24.50
C ASP A 461 -2.08 -0.39 24.69
N ARG A 462 -2.38 -1.63 24.29
CA ARG A 462 -3.65 -2.31 24.61
C ARG A 462 -3.92 -2.39 26.12
N GLN A 463 -2.91 -2.21 26.97
CA GLN A 463 -3.07 -2.24 28.44
C GLN A 463 -3.62 -0.94 29.07
N GLN A 464 -3.75 0.19 28.36
CA GLN A 464 -4.17 1.48 28.97
C GLN A 464 -5.57 2.00 28.57
N GLY A 465 -6.51 1.11 28.22
CA GLY A 465 -7.95 1.39 28.38
C GLY A 465 -8.56 2.58 27.62
N ARG A 466 -8.04 2.98 26.45
CA ARG A 466 -8.65 4.06 25.63
C ARG A 466 -9.07 3.58 24.22
N PRO A 467 -10.36 3.28 23.99
CA PRO A 467 -10.85 2.80 22.71
C PRO A 467 -11.36 3.96 21.85
N GLN A 468 -10.53 4.53 20.96
CA GLN A 468 -11.07 5.40 19.90
C GLN A 468 -11.42 4.62 18.62
N HIS A 469 -10.94 3.37 18.45
CA HIS A 469 -11.29 2.49 17.33
C HIS A 469 -11.43 1.01 17.72
N ALA A 470 -11.50 0.69 19.03
CA ALA A 470 -11.61 -0.69 19.47
C ALA A 470 -12.96 -1.27 19.03
N GLY A 471 -12.93 -2.27 18.15
CA GLY A 471 -14.11 -3.03 17.75
C GLY A 471 -14.60 -2.83 16.32
N LEU A 472 -14.22 -1.76 15.60
CA LEU A 472 -14.68 -1.57 14.21
C LEU A 472 -14.29 -2.75 13.31
N GLY A 473 -13.05 -3.23 13.42
CA GLY A 473 -12.60 -4.40 12.65
C GLY A 473 -13.32 -5.68 13.04
N THR A 474 -13.60 -5.88 14.33
CA THR A 474 -14.39 -7.03 14.81
C THR A 474 -15.82 -6.97 14.27
N ARG A 475 -16.46 -5.79 14.29
CA ARG A 475 -17.84 -5.61 13.78
C ARG A 475 -17.92 -5.84 12.26
N LEU A 476 -16.92 -5.39 11.49
CA LEU A 476 -16.83 -5.70 10.06
C LEU A 476 -16.68 -7.20 9.82
N LEU A 477 -15.85 -7.90 10.59
CA LEU A 477 -15.68 -9.35 10.50
C LEU A 477 -16.96 -10.11 10.87
N GLN A 478 -17.63 -9.72 11.95
CA GLN A 478 -18.92 -10.30 12.34
C GLN A 478 -19.94 -10.10 11.23
N LYS A 479 -19.99 -8.91 10.62
CA LYS A 479 -20.88 -8.67 9.49
C LYS A 479 -20.54 -9.55 8.28
N ALA A 480 -19.26 -9.75 8.00
CA ALA A 480 -18.83 -10.66 6.94
C ALA A 480 -19.24 -12.11 7.21
N GLN A 481 -19.13 -12.58 8.46
CA GLN A 481 -19.59 -13.92 8.88
C GLN A 481 -21.11 -14.07 8.75
N GLU A 482 -21.90 -13.06 9.14
CA GLU A 482 -23.35 -13.03 8.90
C GLU A 482 -23.70 -13.15 7.42
N MET A 483 -23.07 -12.32 6.57
CA MET A 483 -23.32 -12.34 5.12
C MET A 483 -22.89 -13.66 4.48
N THR A 484 -21.77 -14.22 4.92
CA THR A 484 -21.27 -15.53 4.47
C THR A 484 -22.28 -16.64 4.77
N ARG A 485 -22.80 -16.69 6.00
CA ARG A 485 -23.84 -17.64 6.42
C ARG A 485 -25.12 -17.46 5.61
N ALA A 486 -25.58 -16.22 5.46
CA ALA A 486 -26.80 -15.91 4.70
C ALA A 486 -26.69 -16.28 3.21
N ALA A 487 -25.47 -16.22 2.65
CA ALA A 487 -25.18 -16.61 1.28
C ALA A 487 -24.94 -18.13 1.10
N GLY A 488 -25.00 -18.92 2.17
CA GLY A 488 -24.90 -20.38 2.10
C GLY A 488 -23.47 -20.94 2.02
N TYR A 489 -22.43 -20.11 2.21
CA TYR A 489 -21.06 -20.59 2.24
C TYR A 489 -20.77 -21.28 3.58
N PRO A 490 -20.22 -22.51 3.61
CA PRO A 490 -19.90 -23.20 4.86
C PRO A 490 -18.75 -22.58 5.65
N ARG A 491 -17.86 -21.86 4.97
CA ARG A 491 -16.60 -21.37 5.55
C ARG A 491 -16.33 -19.93 5.14
N LEU A 492 -15.63 -19.20 6.01
CA LEU A 492 -15.08 -17.89 5.72
C LEU A 492 -13.56 -17.95 5.82
N ALA A 493 -12.86 -17.75 4.71
CA ALA A 493 -11.42 -17.67 4.66
C ALA A 493 -10.94 -16.21 4.70
N VAL A 494 -9.73 -15.99 5.19
CA VAL A 494 -9.04 -14.69 5.19
C VAL A 494 -7.64 -14.85 4.64
N ILE A 495 -7.26 -13.99 3.70
CA ILE A 495 -5.88 -13.87 3.20
C ILE A 495 -4.99 -13.12 4.20
N ALA A 496 -4.87 -13.65 5.42
CA ALA A 496 -4.10 -12.98 6.47
C ALA A 496 -2.62 -12.83 6.08
N ALA A 497 -2.09 -11.63 6.31
CA ALA A 497 -0.64 -11.43 6.34
C ALA A 497 -0.07 -12.14 7.55
N VAL A 498 1.21 -12.53 7.49
CA VAL A 498 1.88 -13.29 8.54
C VAL A 498 1.69 -12.63 9.92
N GLY A 499 2.02 -11.35 10.04
CA GLY A 499 1.91 -10.59 11.28
C GLY A 499 0.48 -10.31 11.76
N THR A 500 -0.55 -10.65 10.97
CA THR A 500 -1.97 -10.49 11.34
C THR A 500 -2.68 -11.81 11.64
N ARG A 501 -2.04 -12.97 11.43
CA ARG A 501 -2.63 -14.28 11.78
C ARG A 501 -3.12 -14.35 13.24
N PRO A 502 -2.36 -13.91 14.26
CA PRO A 502 -2.85 -13.94 15.64
C PRO A 502 -4.11 -13.11 15.88
N TYR A 503 -4.29 -12.00 15.15
CA TYR A 503 -5.52 -11.18 15.27
C TYR A 503 -6.78 -11.96 14.87
N TYR A 504 -6.68 -12.83 13.86
CA TYR A 504 -7.79 -13.67 13.43
C TYR A 504 -7.95 -14.91 14.33
N GLN A 505 -6.85 -15.49 14.84
CA GLN A 505 -6.90 -16.59 15.82
C GLN A 505 -7.65 -16.18 17.09
N GLU A 506 -7.37 -14.99 17.63
CA GLU A 506 -8.11 -14.38 18.75
C GLU A 506 -9.63 -14.26 18.48
N ARG A 507 -10.08 -14.40 17.23
CA ARG A 507 -11.47 -14.22 16.77
C ARG A 507 -12.07 -15.52 16.22
N GLY A 508 -11.48 -16.67 16.54
CA GLY A 508 -12.03 -17.98 16.19
C GLY A 508 -11.67 -18.49 14.80
N PHE A 509 -10.65 -17.92 14.14
CA PHE A 509 -10.12 -18.47 12.90
C PHE A 509 -8.98 -19.45 13.19
N ALA A 510 -8.94 -20.58 12.51
CA ALA A 510 -7.84 -21.54 12.54
C ALA A 510 -6.97 -21.41 11.27
N ALA A 511 -5.71 -21.82 11.34
CA ALA A 511 -4.86 -21.87 10.15
C ALA A 511 -5.15 -23.15 9.35
N GLU A 512 -5.50 -23.00 8.07
CA GLU A 512 -5.72 -24.10 7.13
C GLU A 512 -4.92 -23.84 5.85
N GLY A 513 -3.87 -24.64 5.66
CA GLY A 513 -2.89 -24.44 4.60
C GLY A 513 -2.34 -23.02 4.62
N LEU A 514 -2.67 -22.23 3.59
CA LEU A 514 -2.15 -20.87 3.43
C LEU A 514 -3.10 -19.75 3.91
N TYR A 515 -4.24 -20.09 4.52
CA TYR A 515 -5.28 -19.13 4.92
C TYR A 515 -5.68 -19.26 6.39
N MET A 516 -6.39 -18.25 6.90
CA MET A 516 -7.08 -18.31 8.18
C MET A 516 -8.57 -18.57 7.91
N VAL A 517 -9.15 -19.62 8.47
CA VAL A 517 -10.51 -20.08 8.15
C VAL A 517 -11.36 -20.14 9.42
N SER A 518 -12.60 -19.67 9.35
CA SER A 518 -13.62 -19.90 10.37
C SER A 518 -14.77 -20.72 9.78
N TYR A 519 -15.29 -21.65 10.57
CA TYR A 519 -16.43 -22.50 10.22
C TYR A 519 -17.75 -21.85 10.62
N ASN A 520 -18.78 -22.09 9.83
CA ASN A 520 -20.14 -21.79 10.24
C ASN A 520 -20.70 -23.00 11.00
N ASP A 521 -20.79 -22.90 12.33
CA ASP A 521 -21.24 -23.96 13.25
C ASP A 521 -22.70 -24.46 13.05
N HIS A 522 -23.37 -24.08 11.96
CA HIS A 522 -24.74 -24.48 11.64
C HIS A 522 -24.87 -25.43 10.45
N ILE A 523 -23.76 -25.91 9.87
CA ILE A 523 -23.77 -27.01 8.90
C ILE A 523 -23.33 -28.29 9.59
N GLN A 524 -24.05 -28.63 10.65
CA GLN A 524 -24.18 -29.99 11.12
C GLN A 524 -25.67 -30.31 11.13
N ARG A 525 -26.11 -31.01 10.10
CA ARG A 525 -27.08 -32.10 10.15
C ARG A 525 -27.03 -32.88 8.85
#